data_AF-A0A1F7PZ95-F1
#
_entry.id   AF-A0A1F7PZ95-F1
#
_cell.length_a   1.000
_cell.length_b   1.000
_cell.length_c   1.000
_cell.angle_alpha   90.00
_cell.angle_beta   90.00
_cell.angle_gamma   90.00
#
_symmetry.space_group_name_H-M   'P 1'
#
loop_
_entity.id
_entity.type
_entity.pdbx_description
1 polymer ?
#
loop_
_entity_poly.entity_id
_entity_poly.type
_entity_poly.pdbx_seq_one_letter_code
_entity_poly.pdbx_strand_id
1 'polypeptide(L)'
;MLTAEYGQWFDGEKWPFVGYDTIRSSPVLAGGTRYGIHISNMAALGGAGWSAVGGLVARVVRPGASVELFGKEIVQTHGMKGTATRDDYSYEFFLVVRPSATGRGRLVKQWAFPREEIAGIPPDRPENFPRGFVRLSVDGFLALDEGSKIATVTITGLVRPFQEHVDLSSDLL
;
A
#
# COMPACT_ATOMS: atom_id res chain seq x y z
N MET A 1 -12.40 -15.98 -9.33
CA MET A 1 -11.35 -15.35 -10.16
C MET A 1 -11.47 -13.85 -9.95
N LEU A 2 -10.47 -13.20 -9.35
CA LEU A 2 -10.51 -11.76 -9.07
C LEU A 2 -9.67 -11.04 -10.14
N THR A 3 -10.33 -10.30 -11.02
CA THR A 3 -9.64 -9.32 -11.87
C THR A 3 -9.35 -8.12 -10.98
N ALA A 4 -8.08 -7.81 -10.75
CA ALA A 4 -7.72 -6.61 -10.00
C ALA A 4 -8.18 -5.39 -10.81
N GLU A 5 -9.12 -4.64 -10.26
CA GLU A 5 -9.59 -3.38 -10.81
C GLU A 5 -8.95 -2.24 -10.03
N TYR A 6 -8.28 -1.33 -10.72
CA TYR A 6 -7.82 -0.07 -10.13
C TYR A 6 -8.95 0.95 -10.18
N GLY A 7 -9.05 1.78 -9.15
CA GLY A 7 -10.11 2.77 -9.06
C GLY A 7 -10.42 3.18 -7.63
N GLN A 8 -11.52 3.90 -7.49
CA GLN A 8 -12.00 4.36 -6.21
C GLN A 8 -13.45 3.93 -5.99
N TRP A 9 -13.75 3.51 -4.76
CA TRP A 9 -15.07 3.10 -4.32
C TRP A 9 -15.38 3.77 -2.99
N PHE A 10 -16.49 4.49 -2.94
CA PHE A 10 -16.99 5.16 -1.75
C PHE A 10 -18.39 4.62 -1.49
N ASP A 11 -18.58 4.00 -0.31
CA ASP A 11 -19.85 3.43 0.11
C ASP A 11 -20.45 2.44 -0.91
N GLY A 12 -19.56 1.69 -1.59
CA GLY A 12 -19.92 0.70 -2.62
C GLY A 12 -20.08 1.26 -4.03
N GLU A 13 -20.09 2.58 -4.20
CA GLU A 13 -20.19 3.22 -5.51
C GLU A 13 -18.81 3.46 -6.12
N LYS A 14 -18.65 3.10 -7.40
CA LYS A 14 -17.40 3.34 -8.13
C LYS A 14 -17.32 4.80 -8.57
N TRP A 15 -16.20 5.45 -8.27
CA TRP A 15 -15.93 6.83 -8.65
C TRP A 15 -14.96 6.90 -9.83
N PRO A 16 -15.22 7.78 -10.83
CA PRO A 16 -14.41 7.91 -12.02
C PRO A 16 -13.17 8.77 -11.74
N PHE A 17 -12.25 8.28 -10.90
CA PHE A 17 -10.95 8.90 -10.71
C PHE A 17 -9.84 8.02 -11.25
N VAL A 18 -9.00 8.58 -12.10
CA VAL A 18 -7.78 7.94 -12.60
C VAL A 18 -6.61 8.90 -12.38
N GLY A 19 -5.69 8.49 -11.52
CA GLY A 19 -4.47 9.25 -11.26
C GLY A 19 -3.44 9.16 -12.39
N TYR A 20 -2.31 9.85 -12.23
CA TYR A 20 -1.20 9.77 -13.18
C TYR A 20 -0.60 8.36 -13.24
N ASP A 21 -0.07 7.98 -14.41
CA ASP A 21 0.67 6.73 -14.62
C ASP A 21 2.06 6.82 -14.00
N THR A 22 2.12 6.67 -12.68
CA THR A 22 3.34 6.74 -11.88
C THR A 22 3.28 5.73 -10.74
N ILE A 23 4.43 5.33 -10.23
CA ILE A 23 4.58 4.44 -9.07
C ILE A 23 5.10 5.28 -7.90
N ARG A 24 4.52 5.09 -6.72
CA ARG A 24 4.87 5.83 -5.49
C ARG A 24 5.12 4.84 -4.37
N SER A 25 6.26 4.95 -3.69
CA SER A 25 6.66 4.04 -2.60
C SER A 25 5.67 4.00 -1.43
N SER A 26 4.95 5.09 -1.18
CA SER A 26 3.99 5.20 -0.09
C SER A 26 2.59 4.75 -0.54
N PRO A 27 1.89 3.86 0.21
CA PRO A 27 0.54 3.39 -0.10
C PRO A 27 -0.48 4.51 -0.33
N VAL A 28 -0.50 5.54 0.53
CA VAL A 28 -1.43 6.67 0.39
C VAL A 28 -1.19 7.45 -0.89
N LEU A 29 0.07 7.62 -1.30
CA LEU A 29 0.42 8.27 -2.57
C LEU A 29 0.12 7.36 -3.76
N ALA A 30 0.34 6.05 -3.63
CA ALA A 30 0.05 5.05 -4.67
C ALA A 30 -1.45 4.99 -4.99
N GLY A 31 -2.33 5.19 -3.98
CA GLY A 31 -3.78 5.32 -4.17
C GLY A 31 -4.22 6.47 -5.07
N GLY A 32 -3.39 7.50 -5.22
CA GLY A 32 -3.62 8.62 -6.13
C GLY A 32 -3.09 8.42 -7.55
N THR A 33 -2.63 7.21 -7.91
CA THR A 33 -2.04 6.90 -9.23
C THR A 33 -3.01 6.12 -10.12
N ARG A 34 -2.61 5.86 -11.37
CA ARG A 34 -3.32 4.95 -12.28
C ARG A 34 -3.47 3.53 -11.72
N TYR A 35 -2.57 3.12 -10.83
CA TYR A 35 -2.56 1.81 -10.17
C TYR A 35 -3.16 1.85 -8.77
N GLY A 36 -3.85 2.94 -8.43
CA GLY A 36 -4.41 3.19 -7.12
C GLY A 36 -5.70 2.40 -6.88
N ILE A 37 -5.88 2.02 -5.63
CA ILE A 37 -7.11 1.47 -5.08
C ILE A 37 -7.46 2.33 -3.87
N HIS A 38 -8.65 2.91 -3.87
CA HIS A 38 -9.21 3.56 -2.69
C HIS A 38 -10.59 2.99 -2.44
N ILE A 39 -10.79 2.37 -1.28
CA ILE A 39 -12.08 1.85 -0.87
C ILE A 39 -12.40 2.45 0.48
N SER A 40 -13.58 3.02 0.64
CA SER A 40 -14.03 3.48 1.95
C SER A 40 -15.48 3.16 2.18
N ASN A 41 -15.82 3.02 3.45
CA ASN A 41 -17.18 2.86 3.92
C ASN A 41 -17.32 3.74 5.17
N MET A 42 -18.13 4.79 5.04
CA MET A 42 -18.36 5.78 6.09
C MET A 42 -19.82 5.70 6.55
N ALA A 43 -20.04 5.62 7.85
CA ALA A 43 -21.39 5.68 8.38
C ALA A 43 -22.00 7.07 8.16
N ALA A 44 -23.18 7.11 7.53
CA ALA A 44 -23.92 8.36 7.26
C ALA A 44 -24.26 9.15 8.54
N LEU A 45 -24.41 8.46 9.67
CA LEU A 45 -24.61 9.05 10.99
C LEU A 45 -23.44 8.70 11.91
N GLY A 46 -22.83 9.74 12.50
CA GLY A 46 -21.79 9.56 13.51
C GLY A 46 -20.37 9.44 12.96
N GLY A 47 -20.16 9.50 11.63
CA GLY A 47 -18.86 9.68 10.96
C GLY A 47 -17.80 8.61 11.23
N ALA A 48 -18.18 7.51 11.88
CA ALA A 48 -17.33 6.35 12.07
C ALA A 48 -17.28 5.51 10.78
N GLY A 49 -16.17 4.83 10.55
CA GLY A 49 -16.00 4.03 9.33
C GLY A 49 -14.58 3.53 9.15
N TRP A 50 -14.25 3.25 7.90
CA TRP A 50 -12.89 2.88 7.51
C TRP A 50 -12.58 3.31 6.08
N SER A 51 -11.30 3.51 5.81
CA SER A 51 -10.77 3.64 4.46
C SER A 51 -9.57 2.71 4.28
N ALA A 52 -9.42 2.21 3.06
CA ALA A 52 -8.27 1.46 2.60
C ALA A 52 -7.76 2.14 1.33
N VAL A 53 -6.55 2.68 1.38
CA VAL A 53 -5.92 3.38 0.27
C VAL A 53 -4.58 2.75 -0.04
N GLY A 54 -4.31 2.49 -1.31
CA GLY A 54 -3.12 1.74 -1.69
C GLY A 54 -2.93 1.66 -3.18
N GLY A 55 -1.94 0.90 -3.59
CA GLY A 55 -1.66 0.69 -5.01
C GLY A 55 -0.30 0.06 -5.23
N LEU A 56 0.15 0.11 -6.47
CA LEU A 56 1.49 -0.34 -6.85
C LEU A 56 2.55 0.61 -6.27
N VAL A 57 3.39 0.09 -5.37
CA VAL A 57 4.45 0.87 -4.70
C VAL A 57 5.83 0.65 -5.28
N ALA A 58 6.07 -0.51 -5.90
CA ALA A 58 7.29 -0.79 -6.66
C ALA A 58 7.03 -1.88 -7.72
N ARG A 59 7.81 -1.87 -8.80
CA ARG A 59 7.74 -2.86 -9.87
C ARG A 59 9.12 -3.10 -10.47
N VAL A 60 9.46 -4.37 -10.69
CA VAL A 60 10.57 -4.80 -11.54
C VAL A 60 9.98 -5.52 -12.75
N VAL A 61 10.30 -5.05 -13.95
CA VAL A 61 9.88 -5.68 -15.21
C VAL A 61 11.04 -6.47 -15.78
N ARG A 62 10.77 -7.71 -16.17
CA ARG A 62 11.75 -8.61 -16.80
C ARG A 62 11.13 -9.33 -18.00
N PRO A 63 11.92 -10.00 -18.84
CA PRO A 63 11.37 -10.84 -19.90
C PRO A 63 10.41 -11.89 -19.30
N GLY A 64 9.17 -11.92 -19.79
CA GLY A 64 8.18 -12.94 -19.43
C GLY A 64 7.37 -12.68 -18.15
N ALA A 65 7.74 -11.73 -17.29
CA ALA A 65 6.97 -11.42 -16.07
C ALA A 65 7.25 -10.00 -15.50
N SER A 66 6.37 -9.53 -14.63
CA SER A 66 6.68 -8.45 -13.69
C SER A 66 6.61 -8.95 -12.25
N VAL A 67 7.51 -8.45 -11.40
CA VAL A 67 7.42 -8.57 -9.94
C VAL A 67 6.93 -7.23 -9.41
N GLU A 68 5.81 -7.26 -8.71
CA GLU A 68 5.05 -6.08 -8.29
C GLU A 68 4.91 -6.10 -6.77
N LEU A 69 5.22 -4.99 -6.12
CA LEU A 69 4.93 -4.77 -4.71
C LEU A 69 3.75 -3.81 -4.62
N PHE A 70 2.67 -4.27 -4.00
CA PHE A 70 1.52 -3.43 -3.66
C PHE A 70 1.58 -3.07 -2.17
N GLY A 71 1.14 -1.86 -1.85
CA GLY A 71 0.99 -1.40 -0.47
C GLY A 71 -0.41 -0.87 -0.23
N LYS A 72 -0.92 -1.07 0.99
CA LYS A 72 -2.25 -0.65 1.43
C LYS A 72 -2.16 -0.06 2.83
N GLU A 73 -2.60 1.18 2.98
CA GLU A 73 -2.91 1.82 4.25
C GLU A 73 -4.38 1.56 4.58
N ILE A 74 -4.64 1.20 5.83
CA ILE A 74 -5.99 0.99 6.37
C ILE A 74 -6.15 1.96 7.53
N VAL A 75 -7.21 2.76 7.50
CA VAL A 75 -7.50 3.77 8.52
C VAL A 75 -8.89 3.52 9.08
N GLN A 76 -8.99 3.41 10.40
CA GLN A 76 -10.28 3.49 11.10
C GLN A 76 -10.62 4.95 11.39
N THR A 77 -11.87 5.34 11.15
CA THR A 77 -12.33 6.71 11.40
C THR A 77 -13.41 6.71 12.48
N HIS A 78 -13.43 7.77 13.29
CA HIS A 78 -14.28 7.88 14.48
C HIS A 78 -14.99 9.23 14.55
N GLY A 79 -16.18 9.22 15.14
CA GLY A 79 -16.95 10.41 15.48
C GLY A 79 -17.47 11.19 14.27
N MET A 80 -18.39 12.12 14.51
CA MET A 80 -19.14 12.83 13.44
C MET A 80 -18.26 13.55 12.40
N LYS A 81 -16.99 13.81 12.72
CA LYS A 81 -16.04 14.49 11.84
C LYS A 81 -15.13 13.53 11.05
N GLY A 82 -15.26 12.21 11.21
CA GLY A 82 -14.40 11.24 10.54
C GLY A 82 -12.93 11.37 10.94
N THR A 83 -12.68 11.55 12.24
CA THR A 83 -11.32 11.75 12.75
C THR A 83 -10.60 10.42 12.91
N ALA A 84 -9.33 10.38 12.51
CA ALA A 84 -8.42 9.28 12.80
C ALA A 84 -7.24 9.82 13.62
N THR A 85 -6.77 9.00 14.53
CA THR A 85 -5.55 9.19 15.31
C THR A 85 -4.48 8.23 14.79
N ARG A 86 -3.24 8.38 15.27
CA ARG A 86 -2.15 7.44 14.90
C ARG A 86 -2.54 5.98 15.16
N ASP A 87 -3.29 5.72 16.22
CA ASP A 87 -3.65 4.37 16.65
C ASP A 87 -4.75 3.72 15.77
N ASP A 88 -5.16 4.40 14.71
CA ASP A 88 -6.16 3.93 13.76
C ASP A 88 -5.57 3.46 12.43
N TYR A 89 -4.25 3.62 12.25
CA TYR A 89 -3.55 3.27 11.02
C TYR A 89 -2.92 1.88 11.10
N SER A 90 -3.06 1.11 10.03
CA SER A 90 -2.30 -0.13 9.81
C SER A 90 -1.92 -0.25 8.34
N TYR A 91 -0.91 -1.07 8.04
CA TYR A 91 -0.42 -1.22 6.68
C TYR A 91 -0.31 -2.70 6.29
N GLU A 92 -0.59 -2.98 5.02
CA GLU A 92 -0.34 -4.29 4.42
C GLU A 92 0.45 -4.14 3.13
N PHE A 93 1.36 -5.08 2.86
CA PHE A 93 2.13 -5.15 1.63
C PHE A 93 1.98 -6.53 1.00
N PHE A 94 1.97 -6.57 -0.33
CA PHE A 94 1.72 -7.77 -1.13
C PHE A 94 2.74 -7.88 -2.24
N LEU A 95 3.49 -8.97 -2.27
CA LEU A 95 4.37 -9.30 -3.38
C LEU A 95 3.61 -10.15 -4.39
N VAL A 96 3.57 -9.68 -5.64
CA VAL A 96 2.83 -10.31 -6.73
C VAL A 96 3.76 -10.57 -7.89
N VAL A 97 3.70 -11.76 -8.46
CA VAL A 97 4.36 -12.08 -9.73
C VAL A 97 3.28 -12.16 -10.81
N ARG A 98 3.49 -11.46 -11.92
CA ARG A 98 2.53 -11.41 -13.04
C ARG A 98 3.23 -11.82 -14.33
N PRO A 99 2.99 -13.04 -14.84
CA PRO A 99 3.50 -13.47 -16.14
C PRO A 99 2.92 -12.60 -17.27
N SER A 100 3.77 -12.18 -18.20
CA SER A 100 3.37 -11.35 -19.35
C SER A 100 2.38 -12.05 -20.26
N ALA A 101 2.49 -13.38 -20.40
CA ALA A 101 1.65 -14.17 -21.30
C ALA A 101 0.17 -14.22 -20.88
N THR A 102 -0.11 -14.22 -19.57
CA THR A 102 -1.48 -14.33 -19.04
C THR A 102 -1.99 -13.02 -18.47
N GLY A 103 -1.09 -12.12 -18.08
CA GLY A 103 -1.43 -10.89 -17.35
C GLY A 103 -2.03 -11.13 -15.97
N ARG A 104 -2.15 -12.39 -15.51
CA ARG A 104 -2.75 -12.75 -14.22
C ARG A 104 -1.67 -12.72 -13.14
N GLY A 105 -1.86 -11.87 -12.13
CA GLY A 105 -0.99 -11.81 -10.98
C GLY A 105 -1.24 -12.98 -10.03
N ARG A 106 -0.17 -13.53 -9.46
CA ARG A 106 -0.20 -14.48 -8.35
C ARG A 106 0.40 -13.82 -7.12
N LEU A 107 -0.32 -13.85 -6.01
CA LEU A 107 0.20 -13.42 -4.70
C LEU A 107 1.26 -14.42 -4.24
N VAL A 108 2.47 -13.94 -4.02
CA VAL A 108 3.61 -14.71 -3.51
C VAL A 108 3.61 -14.66 -1.98
N LYS A 109 3.47 -13.45 -1.43
CA LYS A 109 3.66 -13.17 -0.01
C LYS A 109 2.86 -11.92 0.40
N GLN A 110 2.42 -11.92 1.64
CA GLN A 110 1.76 -10.79 2.28
C GLN A 110 2.42 -10.50 3.63
N TRP A 111 2.53 -9.22 3.96
CA TRP A 111 2.96 -8.71 5.27
C TRP A 111 1.91 -7.76 5.81
N ALA A 112 1.69 -7.79 7.12
CA ALA A 112 0.81 -6.88 7.83
C ALA A 112 1.59 -6.21 8.96
N PHE A 113 1.44 -4.90 9.08
CA PHE A 113 2.09 -4.07 10.07
C PHE A 113 0.99 -3.34 10.86
N PRO A 114 0.68 -3.82 12.08
CA PRO A 114 -0.30 -3.19 12.93
C PRO A 114 0.23 -1.84 13.45
N ARG A 115 -0.65 -1.04 14.04
CA ARG A 115 -0.37 0.34 14.46
C ARG A 115 0.85 0.47 15.37
N GLU A 116 1.09 -0.51 16.22
CA GLU A 116 2.18 -0.53 17.20
C GLU A 116 3.56 -0.60 16.52
N GLU A 117 3.61 -1.09 15.27
CA GLU A 117 4.83 -1.21 14.48
C GLU A 117 5.12 0.02 13.63
N ILE A 118 4.23 1.02 13.57
CA ILE A 118 4.43 2.21 12.75
C ILE A 118 5.26 3.24 13.53
N ALA A 119 6.34 3.74 12.93
CA ALA A 119 7.13 4.80 13.52
C ALA A 119 6.30 6.10 13.59
N GLY A 120 6.33 6.75 14.76
CA GLY A 120 5.71 8.07 14.92
C GLY A 120 6.49 9.16 14.19
N ILE A 121 5.89 10.35 14.12
CA ILE A 121 6.62 11.57 13.74
C ILE A 121 7.79 11.77 14.72
N PRO A 122 9.03 12.03 14.26
CA PRO A 122 10.13 12.34 15.15
C PRO A 122 9.79 13.54 16.05
N PRO A 123 10.17 13.52 17.34
CA PRO A 123 9.79 14.54 18.32
C PRO A 123 10.24 15.96 17.94
N ASP A 124 11.23 16.10 17.06
CA ASP A 124 11.84 17.38 16.68
C ASP A 124 11.09 18.13 15.56
N ARG A 125 9.80 17.85 15.32
CA ARG A 125 9.04 18.65 14.35
C ARG A 125 8.67 20.03 14.92
N PRO A 126 8.87 21.11 14.16
CA PRO A 126 8.46 22.44 14.60
C PRO A 126 6.94 22.49 14.84
N GLU A 127 6.54 23.12 15.94
CA GLU A 127 5.16 23.23 16.46
C GLU A 127 4.13 23.80 15.47
N ASN A 128 4.57 24.32 14.32
CA ASN A 128 3.77 24.99 13.30
C ASN A 128 3.13 24.04 12.26
N PHE A 129 3.26 22.72 12.40
CA PHE A 129 2.47 21.80 11.57
C PHE A 129 1.01 21.79 12.02
N PRO A 130 0.02 21.95 11.11
CA PRO A 130 -1.39 21.91 11.47
C PRO A 130 -1.69 20.61 12.23
N ARG A 131 -2.23 20.73 13.45
CA ARG A 131 -2.76 19.62 14.24
C ARG A 131 -3.93 19.01 13.47
N GLY A 132 -3.66 18.03 12.61
CA GLY A 132 -4.68 17.41 11.77
C GLY A 132 -4.14 16.48 10.68
N PHE A 133 -2.86 16.60 10.29
CA PHE A 133 -2.24 15.70 9.31
C PHE A 133 -1.00 15.03 9.90
N VAL A 134 -1.21 13.99 10.71
CA VAL A 134 -0.12 13.06 11.03
C VAL A 134 0.14 12.24 9.77
N ARG A 135 0.99 12.75 8.88
CA ARG A 135 1.43 11.98 7.72
C ARG A 135 2.45 10.95 8.19
N LEU A 136 1.97 9.77 8.55
CA LEU A 136 2.78 8.57 8.69
C LEU A 136 3.22 8.18 7.27
N SER A 137 4.52 8.11 7.03
CA SER A 137 5.04 7.65 5.73
C SER A 137 5.61 6.26 5.95
N VAL A 138 4.79 5.24 5.70
CA VAL A 138 5.28 3.88 5.51
C VAL A 138 5.51 3.71 4.01
N ASP A 139 6.71 3.30 3.63
CA ASP A 139 7.15 3.21 2.24
C ASP A 139 7.65 1.81 1.94
N GLY A 140 7.29 1.28 0.76
CA GLY A 140 7.74 -0.01 0.28
C GLY A 140 8.66 0.10 -0.93
N PHE A 141 9.72 -0.71 -0.91
CA PHE A 141 10.71 -0.80 -1.98
C PHE A 141 10.92 -2.26 -2.39
N LEU A 142 11.28 -2.46 -3.65
CA LEU A 142 11.52 -3.78 -4.23
C LEU A 142 12.80 -3.74 -5.08
N ALA A 143 13.66 -4.71 -4.84
CA ALA A 143 14.77 -5.07 -5.71
C ALA A 143 14.67 -6.55 -6.08
N LEU A 144 15.25 -6.95 -7.21
CA LEU A 144 15.29 -8.34 -7.66
C LEU A 144 16.70 -8.66 -8.14
N ASP A 145 17.29 -9.72 -7.59
CA ASP A 145 18.46 -10.35 -8.18
C ASP A 145 17.99 -11.39 -9.20
N GLU A 146 18.25 -11.12 -10.47
CA GLU A 146 17.86 -11.97 -11.60
C GLU A 146 18.58 -13.33 -11.62
N GLY A 147 19.83 -13.37 -11.12
CA GLY A 147 20.64 -14.59 -11.15
C GLY A 147 20.17 -15.61 -10.12
N SER A 148 19.88 -15.14 -8.90
CA SER A 148 19.38 -15.98 -7.80
C SER A 148 17.84 -16.05 -7.73
N LYS A 149 17.14 -15.22 -8.51
CA LYS A 149 15.68 -15.04 -8.47
C LYS A 149 15.16 -14.61 -7.10
N ILE A 150 15.99 -13.92 -6.31
CA ILE A 150 15.64 -13.43 -4.98
C ILE A 150 15.10 -12.01 -5.07
N ALA A 151 13.85 -11.81 -4.66
CA ALA A 151 13.28 -10.49 -4.45
C ALA A 151 13.62 -9.99 -3.04
N THR A 152 14.13 -8.76 -2.95
CA THR A 152 14.36 -8.07 -1.69
C THR A 152 13.26 -7.02 -1.50
N VAL A 153 12.42 -7.23 -0.49
CA VAL A 153 11.39 -6.27 -0.08
C VAL A 153 11.90 -5.50 1.12
N THR A 154 11.84 -4.17 1.06
CA THR A 154 12.22 -3.28 2.16
C THR A 154 11.04 -2.38 2.50
N ILE A 155 10.64 -2.34 3.77
CA ILE A 155 9.59 -1.46 4.27
C ILE A 155 10.18 -0.51 5.31
N THR A 156 10.01 0.80 5.10
CA THR A 156 10.47 1.88 6.00
C THR A 156 9.28 2.61 6.61
N GLY A 157 9.53 3.46 7.61
CA GLY A 157 8.46 4.12 8.37
C GLY A 157 7.88 3.26 9.49
N LEU A 158 8.53 2.13 9.79
CA LEU A 158 8.23 1.24 10.91
C LEU A 158 9.15 1.54 12.09
N VAL A 159 8.71 1.21 13.32
CA VAL A 159 9.52 1.31 14.55
C VAL A 159 10.83 0.55 14.41
N ARG A 160 10.79 -0.59 13.70
CA ARG A 160 11.97 -1.34 13.27
C ARG A 160 11.91 -1.46 11.75
N PRO A 161 12.94 -1.01 11.00
CA PRO A 161 13.00 -1.24 9.57
C PRO A 161 12.82 -2.72 9.24
N PHE A 162 12.06 -3.01 8.20
CA PHE A 162 11.78 -4.38 7.76
C PHE A 162 12.45 -4.65 6.43
N GLN A 163 13.10 -5.82 6.32
CA GLN A 163 13.66 -6.32 5.07
C GLN A 163 13.50 -7.85 5.02
N GLU A 164 12.97 -8.37 3.92
CA GLU A 164 12.86 -9.82 3.68
C GLU A 164 13.35 -10.17 2.27
N HIS A 165 14.06 -11.29 2.18
CA HIS A 165 14.46 -11.92 0.93
C HIS A 165 13.47 -13.04 0.60
N VAL A 166 12.83 -12.96 -0.54
CA VAL A 166 11.83 -13.92 -1.01
C VAL A 166 12.37 -14.61 -2.25
N ASP A 167 12.54 -15.93 -2.16
CA ASP A 167 12.92 -16.76 -3.30
C ASP A 167 11.72 -16.92 -4.25
N LEU A 168 11.90 -16.49 -5.51
CA LEU A 168 10.89 -16.56 -6.57
C LEU A 168 11.18 -17.65 -7.60
N SER A 169 12.05 -18.62 -7.28
CA SER A 169 12.49 -19.64 -8.24
C SER A 169 11.35 -20.49 -8.81
N SER A 170 10.32 -20.78 -8.01
CA SER A 170 9.12 -21.49 -8.45
C SER A 170 8.13 -20.63 -9.25
N ASP A 171 8.33 -19.31 -9.24
CA ASP A 171 7.34 -18.33 -9.68
C ASP A 171 7.77 -17.58 -10.94
N LEU A 172 9.09 -17.49 -11.13
CA LEU A 172 9.77 -16.92 -12.28
C LEU A 172 10.31 -18.07 -13.15
N LEU A 173 9.41 -18.72 -13.89
CA LEU A 173 9.74 -19.68 -14.95
C LEU A 173 10.14 -18.95 -16.23
#